data_AF-A0A8I2YK49-F1
#
_entry.id   AF-A0A8I2YK49-F1
#
_cell.length_a   1.000
_cell.length_b   1.000
_cell.length_c   1.000
_cell.angle_alpha   90.00
_cell.angle_beta   90.00
_cell.angle_gamma   90.00
#
_symmetry.space_group_name_H-M   'P 1'
#
loop_
_entity.id
_entity.type
_entity.pdbx_description
1 polymer ?
#
loop_
_entity_poly.entity_id
_entity_poly.type
_entity_poly.pdbx_seq_one_letter_code
_entity_poly.pdbx_strand_id
1 'polypeptide(L)'
;MNVFSAIAVLAIGGPVTVWAGSSGCLCTYGESCWPSASTFSQLQSQVSQLLIYPLPSASACYPLSHPSGNCTAVQANWLDGNWRASIPGSMEAPNFETFTFQNGTIDACYRNTSITGTCDQGSVPVIGVDARSAEDIQAAVNFAVQHNLKLVVKNTG
;
A
#
# COMPACT_ATOMS: atom_id res chain seq x y z
N MET A 1 -33.30 -52.56 15.26
CA MET A 1 -31.93 -52.89 14.79
C MET A 1 -31.38 -51.65 14.12
N ASN A 2 -30.63 -50.82 14.86
CA ASN A 2 -30.07 -49.57 14.34
C ASN A 2 -28.70 -49.84 13.74
N VAL A 3 -28.54 -49.54 12.45
CA VAL A 3 -27.25 -49.62 11.75
C VAL A 3 -26.58 -48.26 11.89
N PHE A 4 -25.47 -48.20 12.61
CA PHE A 4 -24.59 -47.03 12.66
C PHE A 4 -23.61 -47.10 11.48
N SER A 5 -23.76 -46.21 10.50
CA SER A 5 -22.74 -45.99 9.47
C SER A 5 -21.64 -45.09 10.02
N ALA A 6 -20.41 -45.61 10.10
CA ALA A 6 -19.22 -44.84 10.40
C ALA A 6 -18.66 -44.24 9.09
N ILE A 7 -18.58 -42.91 9.00
CA ILE A 7 -17.87 -42.21 7.93
C ILE A 7 -16.44 -41.99 8.41
N ALA A 8 -15.48 -42.63 7.75
CA ALA A 8 -14.06 -42.38 7.95
C ALA A 8 -13.64 -41.14 7.15
N VAL A 9 -13.30 -40.04 7.84
CA VAL A 9 -12.69 -38.85 7.23
C VAL A 9 -11.18 -39.08 7.17
N LEU A 10 -10.65 -39.36 5.98
CA LEU A 10 -9.22 -39.35 5.71
C LEU A 10 -8.75 -37.90 5.59
N ALA A 11 -8.15 -37.38 6.65
CA ALA A 11 -7.42 -36.12 6.62
C ALA A 11 -6.13 -36.34 5.83
N ILE A 12 -6.13 -35.95 4.54
CA ILE A 12 -4.92 -35.87 3.73
C ILE A 12 -4.15 -34.66 4.22
N GLY A 13 -3.18 -34.88 5.11
CA GLY A 13 -2.19 -33.89 5.48
C GLY A 13 -1.31 -33.58 4.27
N GLY A 14 -1.71 -32.59 3.47
CA GLY A 14 -0.82 -31.98 2.50
C GLY A 14 0.39 -31.36 3.20
N PRO A 15 1.56 -31.27 2.54
CA PRO A 15 2.73 -30.68 3.16
C PRO A 15 2.42 -29.23 3.54
N VAL A 16 2.37 -28.96 4.84
CA VAL A 16 2.41 -27.61 5.37
C VAL A 16 3.84 -27.13 5.10
N THR A 17 4.02 -26.37 4.02
CA THR A 17 5.26 -25.62 3.81
C THR A 17 5.29 -24.54 4.88
N VAL A 18 5.87 -24.88 6.02
CA VAL A 18 6.30 -23.89 7.00
C VAL A 18 7.41 -23.10 6.30
N TRP A 19 7.09 -21.91 5.82
CA TRP A 19 8.09 -20.94 5.40
C TRP A 19 8.93 -20.67 6.63
N ALA A 20 10.15 -21.23 6.65
CA ALA A 20 11.13 -20.92 7.66
C ALA A 20 11.33 -19.41 7.61
N GLY A 21 10.82 -18.71 8.63
CA GLY A 21 11.05 -17.29 8.81
C GLY A 21 12.55 -17.07 8.96
N SER A 22 13.22 -16.77 7.87
CA SER A 22 14.43 -15.98 7.92
C SER A 22 14.08 -14.74 8.73
N SER A 23 14.88 -14.41 9.73
CA SER A 23 14.91 -13.10 10.38
C SER A 23 15.34 -12.05 9.33
N GLY A 24 14.54 -11.86 8.29
CA GLY A 24 14.83 -11.09 7.09
C GLY A 24 13.88 -9.90 6.99
N CYS A 25 14.30 -8.91 6.20
CA CYS A 25 13.51 -7.73 5.91
C CYS A 25 12.12 -8.11 5.34
N LEU A 26 11.14 -7.24 5.58
CA LEU A 26 9.86 -7.31 4.88
C LEU A 26 10.08 -7.09 3.38
N CYS A 27 9.23 -7.71 2.56
CA CYS A 27 9.25 -7.52 1.13
C CYS A 27 8.79 -6.11 0.75
N THR A 28 9.56 -5.45 -0.11
CA THR A 28 9.31 -4.07 -0.56
C THR A 28 9.09 -3.98 -2.07
N TYR A 29 8.46 -2.89 -2.50
CA TYR A 29 8.14 -2.68 -3.90
C TYR A 29 9.41 -2.67 -4.76
N GLY A 30 9.40 -3.42 -5.85
CA GLY A 30 10.54 -3.58 -6.76
C GLY A 30 11.47 -4.76 -6.43
N GLU A 31 11.33 -5.39 -5.26
CA GLU A 31 12.06 -6.62 -4.95
C GLU A 31 11.43 -7.83 -5.63
N SER A 32 12.21 -8.90 -5.83
CA SER A 32 11.75 -10.12 -6.50
C SER A 32 10.64 -10.88 -5.74
N CYS A 33 10.52 -10.64 -4.43
CA CYS A 33 9.45 -11.19 -3.60
C CYS A 33 8.12 -10.44 -3.75
N TRP A 34 8.12 -9.24 -4.39
CA TRP A 34 6.94 -8.39 -4.45
C TRP A 34 5.83 -9.08 -5.24
N PRO A 35 4.57 -9.07 -4.76
CA PRO A 35 3.49 -9.76 -5.46
C PRO A 35 3.29 -9.24 -6.88
N SER A 36 3.02 -10.16 -7.78
CA SER A 36 2.72 -9.82 -9.17
C SER A 36 1.35 -9.15 -9.31
N ALA A 37 1.09 -8.51 -10.45
CA ALA A 37 -0.21 -7.93 -10.74
C ALA A 37 -1.36 -8.97 -10.64
N SER A 38 -1.15 -10.21 -11.09
CA SER A 38 -2.16 -11.26 -10.97
C SER A 38 -2.40 -11.69 -9.51
N THR A 39 -1.36 -11.62 -8.67
CA THR A 39 -1.49 -11.85 -7.22
C THR A 39 -2.30 -10.73 -6.56
N PHE A 40 -2.06 -9.47 -6.90
CA PHE A 40 -2.90 -8.36 -6.43
C PHE A 40 -4.34 -8.44 -6.96
N SER A 41 -4.57 -8.95 -8.18
CA SER A 41 -5.93 -9.22 -8.66
C SER A 41 -6.68 -10.26 -7.81
N GLN A 42 -5.98 -11.18 -7.13
CA GLN A 42 -6.61 -12.09 -6.18
C GLN A 42 -7.08 -11.34 -4.93
N LEU A 43 -6.27 -10.42 -4.38
CA LEU A 43 -6.70 -9.53 -3.30
C LEU A 43 -7.89 -8.67 -3.74
N GLN A 44 -7.82 -8.09 -4.95
CA GLN A 44 -8.90 -7.29 -5.53
C GLN A 44 -10.25 -8.04 -5.55
N SER A 45 -10.24 -9.36 -5.76
CA SER A 45 -11.47 -10.17 -5.76
C SER A 45 -12.05 -10.42 -4.37
N GLN A 46 -11.28 -10.16 -3.30
CA GLN A 46 -11.65 -10.40 -1.91
C GLN A 46 -12.10 -9.12 -1.17
N VAL A 47 -11.86 -7.95 -1.76
CA VAL A 47 -12.21 -6.65 -1.17
C VAL A 47 -13.38 -6.00 -1.91
N SER A 48 -14.14 -5.17 -1.20
CA SER A 48 -15.37 -4.55 -1.70
C SER A 48 -15.14 -3.37 -2.66
N GLN A 49 -13.97 -2.75 -2.62
CA GLN A 49 -13.57 -1.62 -3.48
C GLN A 49 -12.41 -2.00 -4.38
N LEU A 50 -12.22 -1.22 -5.46
CA LEU A 50 -10.99 -1.31 -6.24
C LEU A 50 -9.77 -0.97 -5.38
N LEU A 51 -8.68 -1.70 -5.58
CA LEU A 51 -7.38 -1.36 -5.02
C LEU A 51 -7.02 0.05 -5.48
N ILE A 52 -6.59 0.85 -4.53
CA ILE A 52 -6.15 2.22 -4.79
C ILE A 52 -4.64 2.26 -4.96
N TYR A 53 -4.16 3.23 -5.72
CA TYR A 53 -2.74 3.45 -6.00
C TYR A 53 -2.36 4.85 -5.52
N PRO A 54 -2.04 5.01 -4.22
CA PRO A 54 -1.76 6.31 -3.65
C PRO A 54 -0.53 6.96 -4.31
N LEU A 55 -0.67 8.25 -4.61
CA LEU A 55 0.42 9.08 -5.11
C LEU A 55 0.74 10.19 -4.10
N PRO A 56 2.00 10.65 -4.04
CA PRO A 56 2.38 11.76 -3.19
C PRO A 56 1.53 13.01 -3.43
N SER A 57 1.32 13.82 -2.39
CA SER A 57 0.40 14.97 -2.41
C SER A 57 0.71 15.98 -3.52
N ALA A 58 2.00 16.15 -3.86
CA ALA A 58 2.46 17.08 -4.88
C ALA A 58 2.50 16.48 -6.30
N SER A 59 2.15 15.21 -6.51
CA SER A 59 2.28 14.51 -7.80
C SER A 59 1.58 15.23 -8.96
N ALA A 60 0.42 15.84 -8.71
CA ALA A 60 -0.33 16.63 -9.69
C ALA A 60 0.43 17.87 -10.22
N CYS A 61 1.49 18.32 -9.52
CA CYS A 61 2.37 19.40 -9.96
C CYS A 61 3.48 18.95 -10.92
N TYR A 62 3.60 17.65 -11.20
CA TYR A 62 4.66 17.09 -12.01
C TYR A 62 4.11 16.35 -13.25
N PRO A 63 4.91 16.26 -14.33
CA PRO A 63 6.21 16.92 -14.52
C PRO A 63 6.05 18.45 -14.66
N LEU A 64 7.10 19.20 -14.32
CA LEU A 64 7.11 20.67 -14.33
C LEU A 64 6.59 21.31 -15.62
N SER A 65 6.96 20.73 -16.76
CA SER A 65 6.57 21.25 -18.07
C SER A 65 5.08 21.11 -18.36
N HIS A 66 4.45 20.08 -17.82
CA HIS A 66 3.08 19.67 -18.12
C HIS A 66 2.48 18.97 -16.89
N PRO A 67 2.07 19.73 -15.86
CA PRO A 67 1.53 19.14 -14.63
C PRO A 67 0.38 18.17 -14.94
N SER A 68 0.46 16.97 -14.37
CA SER A 68 -0.51 15.89 -14.63
C SER A 68 -1.89 16.15 -14.03
N GLY A 69 -2.01 17.10 -13.11
CA GLY A 69 -3.27 17.46 -12.47
C GLY A 69 -3.34 18.94 -12.08
N ASN A 70 -4.22 19.25 -11.13
CA ASN A 70 -4.46 20.62 -10.70
C ASN A 70 -3.43 21.10 -9.67
N CYS A 71 -2.24 21.48 -10.14
CA CYS A 71 -1.18 21.98 -9.26
C CYS A 71 -1.61 23.21 -8.45
N THR A 72 -2.42 24.10 -9.03
CA THR A 72 -2.93 25.29 -8.32
C THR A 72 -3.73 24.89 -7.07
N ALA A 73 -4.55 23.84 -7.17
CA ALA A 73 -5.29 23.32 -6.02
C ALA A 73 -4.36 22.71 -4.95
N VAL A 74 -3.32 21.96 -5.37
CA VAL A 74 -2.29 21.44 -4.45
C VAL A 74 -1.61 22.60 -3.71
N GLN A 75 -1.22 23.65 -4.44
CA GLN A 75 -0.55 24.80 -3.85
C GLN A 75 -1.47 25.55 -2.88
N ALA A 76 -2.74 25.73 -3.22
CA ALA A 76 -3.70 26.46 -2.40
C ALA A 76 -4.07 25.72 -1.11
N ASN A 77 -4.23 24.39 -1.18
CA ASN A 77 -4.75 23.59 -0.07
C ASN A 77 -3.67 22.83 0.71
N TRP A 78 -2.38 23.06 0.43
CA TRP A 78 -1.27 22.29 1.02
C TRP A 78 -1.30 22.20 2.56
N LEU A 79 -1.80 23.25 3.23
CA LEU A 79 -1.90 23.34 4.68
C LEU A 79 -3.31 23.04 5.22
N ASP A 80 -4.25 22.65 4.37
CA ASP A 80 -5.61 22.27 4.76
C ASP A 80 -5.64 20.78 5.13
N GLY A 81 -5.81 20.49 6.43
CA GLY A 81 -5.84 19.13 6.94
C GLY A 81 -6.98 18.26 6.38
N ASN A 82 -8.13 18.85 6.02
CA ASN A 82 -9.23 18.09 5.44
C ASN A 82 -8.92 17.70 3.99
N TRP A 83 -8.37 18.63 3.22
CA TRP A 83 -7.91 18.36 1.85
C TRP A 83 -6.84 17.27 1.85
N ARG A 84 -5.87 17.38 2.76
CA ARG A 84 -4.84 16.38 3.01
C ARG A 84 -5.41 15.01 3.37
N ALA A 85 -6.32 14.95 4.34
CA ALA A 85 -6.97 13.70 4.76
C ALA A 85 -7.73 13.02 3.61
N SER A 86 -8.29 13.81 2.68
CA SER A 86 -9.03 13.29 1.52
C SER A 86 -8.15 12.59 0.47
N ILE A 87 -6.83 12.75 0.54
CA ILE A 87 -5.89 12.18 -0.42
C ILE A 87 -5.26 10.91 0.18
N PRO A 88 -5.43 9.73 -0.45
CA PRO A 88 -4.90 8.48 0.09
C PRO A 88 -3.38 8.47 0.32
N GLY A 89 -2.62 9.15 -0.53
CA GLY A 89 -1.15 9.18 -0.46
C GLY A 89 -0.57 10.31 0.38
N SER A 90 -1.42 11.00 1.14
CA SER A 90 -1.06 12.21 1.88
C SER A 90 -1.04 11.97 3.39
N MET A 91 -0.06 12.57 4.08
CA MET A 91 0.15 12.47 5.53
C MET A 91 0.15 13.84 6.19
N GLU A 92 -0.66 14.06 7.23
CA GLU A 92 -0.89 15.40 7.83
C GLU A 92 0.41 16.19 8.04
N ALA A 93 1.46 15.52 8.50
CA ALA A 93 2.82 16.04 8.48
C ALA A 93 3.56 15.58 7.20
N PRO A 94 3.82 16.49 6.22
CA PRO A 94 4.35 16.11 4.91
C PRO A 94 5.73 15.45 4.92
N ASN A 95 6.51 15.60 6.01
CA ASN A 95 7.80 14.92 6.15
C ASN A 95 7.64 13.39 6.25
N PHE A 96 6.46 12.86 6.57
CA PHE A 96 6.21 11.41 6.53
C PHE A 96 5.94 10.89 5.12
N GLU A 97 5.82 11.77 4.12
CA GLU A 97 5.73 11.36 2.71
C GLU A 97 7.12 11.12 2.10
N THR A 98 8.19 11.57 2.75
CA THR A 98 9.56 11.45 2.23
C THR A 98 10.26 10.22 2.79
N PHE A 99 11.25 9.71 2.06
CA PHE A 99 12.13 8.64 2.52
C PHE A 99 13.59 9.10 2.44
N THR A 100 14.32 8.96 3.54
CA THR A 100 15.75 9.29 3.59
C THR A 100 16.56 8.01 3.57
N PHE A 101 17.40 7.85 2.55
CA PHE A 101 18.32 6.73 2.42
C PHE A 101 19.51 6.89 3.37
N GLN A 102 20.18 5.78 3.68
CA GLN A 102 21.35 5.77 4.56
C GLN A 102 22.53 6.61 4.04
N ASN A 103 22.62 6.80 2.72
CA ASN A 103 23.64 7.65 2.08
C ASN A 103 23.30 9.16 2.13
N GLY A 104 22.18 9.55 2.77
CA GLY A 104 21.72 10.92 2.88
C GLY A 104 20.92 11.45 1.69
N THR A 105 20.70 10.66 0.63
CA THR A 105 19.78 11.06 -0.45
C THR A 105 18.33 10.93 0.02
N ILE A 106 17.43 11.72 -0.57
CA ILE A 106 16.02 11.76 -0.21
C ILE A 106 15.17 11.44 -1.44
N ASP A 107 14.28 10.46 -1.29
CA ASP A 107 13.18 10.19 -2.20
C ASP A 107 11.95 10.97 -1.72
N ALA A 108 11.46 11.89 -2.54
CA ALA A 108 10.39 12.80 -2.18
C ALA A 108 9.69 13.40 -3.40
N CYS A 109 8.48 13.88 -3.15
CA CYS A 109 7.72 14.71 -4.08
C CYS A 109 7.40 16.06 -3.44
N TYR A 110 8.26 17.05 -3.68
CA TYR A 110 8.16 18.35 -3.02
C TYR A 110 7.05 19.22 -3.62
N ARG A 111 6.33 19.94 -2.76
CA ARG A 111 5.43 21.03 -3.16
C ARG A 111 6.13 22.09 -3.99
N ASN A 112 7.33 22.49 -3.55
CA ASN A 112 8.18 23.39 -4.32
C ASN A 112 8.93 22.56 -5.37
N THR A 113 8.41 22.60 -6.58
CA THR A 113 8.88 21.78 -7.70
C THR A 113 10.26 22.15 -8.19
N SER A 114 10.80 23.31 -7.81
CA SER A 114 12.17 23.73 -8.15
C SER A 114 13.27 23.07 -7.31
N ILE A 115 12.94 22.33 -6.24
CA ILE A 115 13.93 21.71 -5.36
C ILE A 115 14.62 20.52 -6.04
N THR A 116 13.85 19.57 -6.54
CA THR A 116 14.35 18.33 -7.19
C THR A 116 14.08 18.29 -8.69
N GLY A 117 13.03 18.99 -9.16
CA GLY A 117 12.54 18.87 -10.54
C GLY A 117 11.81 17.55 -10.84
N THR A 118 11.93 16.54 -9.96
CA THR A 118 11.25 15.24 -10.02
C THR A 118 10.32 15.05 -8.83
N CYS A 119 9.36 14.15 -9.01
CA CYS A 119 8.45 13.69 -7.96
C CYS A 119 8.57 12.18 -7.85
N ASP A 120 9.17 11.76 -6.75
CA ASP A 120 9.38 10.36 -6.43
C ASP A 120 8.43 9.92 -5.29
N GLN A 121 8.26 8.61 -5.09
CA GLN A 121 7.21 8.04 -4.24
C GLN A 121 7.42 8.30 -2.74
N GLY A 122 8.68 8.36 -2.31
CA GLY A 122 9.07 8.47 -0.91
C GLY A 122 8.51 7.34 -0.04
N SER A 123 7.92 7.70 1.10
CA SER A 123 7.32 6.75 2.05
C SER A 123 5.84 6.47 1.77
N VAL A 124 5.28 7.02 0.68
CA VAL A 124 3.87 6.86 0.32
C VAL A 124 3.60 5.43 -0.19
N PRO A 125 2.61 4.70 0.35
CA PRO A 125 2.31 3.35 -0.12
C PRO A 125 1.96 3.32 -1.61
N VAL A 126 2.49 2.34 -2.35
CA VAL A 126 2.25 2.19 -3.80
C VAL A 126 0.91 1.53 -4.14
N ILE A 127 0.28 0.87 -3.16
CA ILE A 127 -1.01 0.21 -3.29
C ILE A 127 -1.73 0.23 -1.94
N GLY A 128 -3.05 0.30 -1.95
CA GLY A 128 -3.87 0.27 -0.75
C GLY A 128 -5.23 -0.36 -0.97
N VAL A 129 -5.90 -0.68 0.14
CA VAL A 129 -7.29 -1.13 0.18
C VAL A 129 -8.12 -0.01 0.79
N ASP A 130 -9.12 0.48 0.06
CA ASP A 130 -10.16 1.35 0.61
C ASP A 130 -11.16 0.50 1.39
N ALA A 131 -10.82 0.19 2.64
CA ALA A 131 -11.56 -0.75 3.46
C ALA A 131 -12.91 -0.16 3.91
N ARG A 132 -14.01 -0.85 3.58
CA ARG A 132 -15.38 -0.46 3.94
C ARG A 132 -16.04 -1.43 4.91
N SER A 133 -15.41 -2.58 5.17
CA SER A 133 -15.89 -3.59 6.11
C SER A 133 -14.75 -4.26 6.87
N ALA A 134 -15.10 -5.07 7.88
CA ALA A 134 -14.12 -5.87 8.60
C ALA A 134 -13.49 -6.95 7.70
N GLU A 135 -14.25 -7.46 6.73
CA GLU A 135 -13.81 -8.46 5.76
C GLU A 135 -12.74 -7.88 4.83
N ASP A 136 -12.87 -6.63 4.38
CA ASP A 136 -11.85 -5.94 3.59
C ASP A 136 -10.52 -5.84 4.36
N ILE A 137 -10.61 -5.49 5.66
CA ILE A 137 -9.45 -5.39 6.55
C ILE A 137 -8.80 -6.77 6.72
N GLN A 138 -9.60 -7.80 6.97
CA GLN A 138 -9.10 -9.18 7.12
C GLN A 138 -8.41 -9.66 5.86
N ALA A 139 -8.99 -9.44 4.67
CA ALA A 139 -8.38 -9.80 3.40
C ALA A 139 -7.02 -9.09 3.21
N ALA A 140 -6.95 -7.78 3.47
CA ALA A 140 -5.73 -6.99 3.35
C ALA A 140 -4.63 -7.45 4.33
N VAL A 141 -4.99 -7.66 5.61
CA VAL A 141 -4.05 -8.13 6.65
C VAL A 141 -3.52 -9.52 6.31
N ASN A 142 -4.40 -10.45 5.95
CA ASN A 142 -4.00 -11.82 5.60
C ASN A 142 -3.09 -11.82 4.38
N PHE A 143 -3.40 -11.00 3.36
CA PHE A 143 -2.55 -10.85 2.17
C PHE A 143 -1.17 -10.29 2.53
N ALA A 144 -1.09 -9.26 3.37
CA ALA A 144 0.18 -8.69 3.80
C ALA A 144 1.05 -9.71 4.57
N VAL A 145 0.44 -10.49 5.47
CA VAL A 145 1.15 -11.56 6.19
C VAL A 145 1.62 -12.65 5.23
N GLN A 146 0.74 -13.13 4.34
CA GLN A 146 1.04 -14.19 3.38
C GLN A 146 2.21 -13.82 2.45
N HIS A 147 2.32 -12.55 2.07
CA HIS A 147 3.35 -12.06 1.16
C HIS A 147 4.50 -11.32 1.87
N ASN A 148 4.57 -11.40 3.20
CA ASN A 148 5.60 -10.75 4.03
C ASN A 148 5.76 -9.24 3.74
N LEU A 149 4.64 -8.53 3.53
CA LEU A 149 4.62 -7.11 3.21
C LEU A 149 4.50 -6.26 4.48
N LYS A 150 5.03 -5.03 4.42
CA LYS A 150 4.73 -4.00 5.42
C LYS A 150 3.29 -3.53 5.25
N LEU A 151 2.45 -3.81 6.24
CA LEU A 151 1.12 -3.22 6.36
C LEU A 151 1.22 -1.85 7.05
N VAL A 152 0.54 -0.85 6.49
CA VAL A 152 0.34 0.46 7.10
C VAL A 152 -1.14 0.79 7.12
N VAL A 153 -1.58 1.52 8.14
CA VAL A 153 -2.98 1.93 8.30
C VAL A 153 -3.02 3.45 8.27
N LYS A 154 -3.88 4.00 7.40
CA LYS A 154 -4.13 5.44 7.31
C LYS A 154 -5.62 5.70 7.53
N ASN A 155 -5.92 6.73 8.31
CA ASN A 155 -7.24 7.35 8.36
C ASN A 155 -7.14 8.77 7.77
N THR A 156 -6.88 9.78 8.58
CA THR A 156 -6.72 11.18 8.15
C THR A 156 -5.28 11.60 7.90
N GLY A 157 -4.31 10.79 8.32
CA GLY A 157 -2.89 11.05 8.23
C GLY A 157 -2.12 9.98 8.98
#